data_AF-A0A9E0J4A3-F1
#
_entry.id   AF-A0A9E0J4A3-F1
#
_cell.length_a   1.000
_cell.length_b   1.000
_cell.length_c   1.000
_cell.angle_alpha   90.00
_cell.angle_beta   90.00
_cell.angle_gamma   90.00
#
_symmetry.space_group_name_H-M   'P 1'
#
loop_
_entity.id
_entity.type
_entity.pdbx_description
1 polymer ?
#
loop_
_entity_poly.entity_id
_entity_poly.type
_entity_poly.pdbx_seq_one_letter_code
_entity_poly.pdbx_strand_id
1 'polypeptide(L)' 'MTLDEYSLRNFPSAKTSFAEIANFKGLENEAIIVTDLPPPTKGSQFLVMHYVAMSRARSVLSLIQRKT' A
#
# COMPACT_ATOMS: atom_id res chain seq x y z
N MET A 1 -13.86 5.73 17.67
CA MET A 1 -13.94 4.59 16.73
C MET A 1 -13.12 3.47 17.35
N THR A 2 -13.76 2.56 18.08
CA THR A 2 -13.11 1.44 18.76
C THR A 2 -13.21 0.21 17.88
N LEU A 3 -12.08 -0.42 17.57
CA LEU A 3 -12.05 -1.67 16.83
C LEU A 3 -12.64 -2.76 17.73
N ASP A 4 -13.78 -3.34 17.35
CA ASP A 4 -14.42 -4.37 18.17
C ASP A 4 -13.70 -5.72 18.04
N GLU A 5 -13.85 -6.53 19.08
CA GLU A 5 -13.19 -7.84 19.21
C GLU A 5 -13.65 -8.84 18.13
N TYR A 6 -14.83 -8.64 17.55
CA TYR A 6 -15.39 -9.46 16.48
C TYR A 6 -14.65 -9.21 15.15
N SER A 7 -14.35 -7.94 14.86
CA SER A 7 -13.62 -7.51 13.66
C SER A 7 -12.17 -8.01 13.65
N LEU A 8 -11.56 -8.20 14.83
CA LEU A 8 -10.21 -8.75 14.97
C LEU A 8 -10.13 -10.25 14.65
N ARG A 9 -11.21 -11.02 14.87
CA ARG A 9 -11.21 -12.47 14.61
C ARG A 9 -11.01 -12.83 13.14
N ASN A 10 -11.37 -11.92 12.23
CA ASN A 10 -11.24 -12.08 10.80
C ASN A 10 -10.22 -11.11 10.20
N PHE A 11 -9.21 -10.69 10.97
CA PHE A 11 -8.17 -9.79 10.50
C PHE A 11 -6.93 -10.55 9.99
N PRO A 12 -6.35 -10.18 8.84
CA PRO A 12 -6.87 -9.20 7.88
C PRO A 12 -8.12 -9.72 7.17
N SER A 13 -9.04 -8.82 6.79
CA SER A 13 -10.28 -9.23 6.12
C SER A 13 -9.97 -10.05 4.87
N ALA A 14 -10.84 -10.99 4.48
CA ALA A 14 -10.66 -11.76 3.25
C ALA A 14 -10.57 -10.90 1.96
N LYS A 15 -10.93 -9.62 2.04
CA LYS A 15 -10.83 -8.62 0.96
C LYS A 15 -9.52 -7.82 0.99
N THR A 16 -8.63 -8.12 1.94
CA THR A 16 -7.33 -7.47 2.10
C THR A 16 -6.25 -8.42 1.58
N SER A 17 -5.41 -7.90 0.69
CA SER A 17 -4.27 -8.63 0.13
C SER A 17 -2.98 -7.86 0.40
N PHE A 18 -1.88 -8.59 0.52
CA PHE A 18 -0.53 -8.05 0.68
C PHE A 18 0.35 -8.54 -0.45
N ALA A 19 1.15 -7.64 -1.00
CA ALA A 19 2.13 -7.98 -2.03
C ALA A 19 3.25 -6.94 -2.05
N GLU A 20 4.43 -7.37 -2.43
CA GLU A 20 5.51 -6.47 -2.82
C GLU A 20 5.18 -5.76 -4.13
N ILE A 21 5.69 -4.54 -4.31
CA ILE A 21 5.43 -3.73 -5.51
C ILE A 21 5.80 -4.49 -6.80
N ALA A 22 6.88 -5.29 -6.78
CA ALA A 22 7.31 -6.11 -7.92
C ALA A 22 6.27 -7.17 -8.34
N ASN A 23 5.52 -7.71 -7.37
CA ASN A 23 4.53 -8.77 -7.58
C ASN A 23 3.11 -8.21 -7.76
N PHE A 24 2.93 -6.89 -7.68
CA PHE A 24 1.62 -6.23 -7.75
C PHE A 24 1.33 -5.58 -9.11
N LYS A 25 2.07 -5.97 -10.15
CA LYS A 25 1.92 -5.43 -11.50
C LYS A 25 0.63 -5.94 -12.14
N GLY A 26 -0.19 -5.01 -12.67
CA GLY A 26 -1.45 -5.35 -13.35
C GLY A 26 -2.63 -5.59 -12.40
N LEU A 27 -2.44 -5.39 -11.11
CA LEU A 27 -3.49 -5.40 -10.10
C LEU A 27 -3.85 -3.97 -9.72
N GLU A 28 -5.15 -3.68 -9.63
CA GLU A 28 -5.67 -2.38 -9.23
C GLU A 28 -6.74 -2.58 -8.15
N ASN A 29 -6.73 -1.71 -7.15
CA ASN A 29 -7.64 -1.79 -6.02
C ASN A 29 -8.26 -0.42 -5.75
N GLU A 30 -9.48 -0.41 -5.20
CA GLU A 30 -10.15 0.82 -4.77
C GLU A 30 -9.31 1.60 -3.75
N ALA A 31 -8.65 0.88 -2.83
CA ALA A 31 -7.75 1.45 -1.83
C ALA A 31 -6.39 0.74 -1.85
N ILE A 32 -5.32 1.52 -1.82
CA ILE A 32 -3.94 1.05 -1.65
C ILE A 32 -3.32 1.73 -0.44
N ILE A 33 -2.65 0.94 0.41
CA ILE A 33 -1.79 1.43 1.48
C ILE A 33 -0.37 1.03 1.14
N VAL A 34 0.50 2.01 0.87
CA VAL A 34 1.92 1.80 0.62
C VAL A 34 2.67 2.02 1.94
N THR A 35 3.43 1.02 2.37
CA THR A 35 4.28 1.10 3.57
C THR A 35 5.73 0.80 3.21
N ASP A 36 6.64 1.25 4.08
CA ASP A 36 8.07 0.86 4.06
C ASP A 36 8.81 1.15 2.75
N LEU A 37 8.29 2.09 1.94
CA LEU A 37 8.91 2.52 0.70
C LEU A 37 9.80 3.74 0.95
N PRO A 38 11.13 3.65 0.72
CA PRO A 38 12.05 4.77 0.95
C PRO A 38 11.69 6.00 0.11
N PRO A 39 11.94 7.24 0.61
CA PRO A 39 11.54 8.47 -0.07
C PRO A 39 11.92 8.51 -1.57
N PRO A 40 11.06 9.10 -2.43
CA PRO A 40 11.31 9.14 -3.86
C PRO A 40 12.41 10.14 -4.20
N THR A 41 13.65 9.68 -4.21
CA THR A 41 14.81 10.49 -4.64
C THR A 41 14.92 10.48 -6.16
N LYS A 42 15.14 11.65 -6.79
CA LYS A 42 15.32 11.76 -8.25
C LYS A 42 16.44 10.85 -8.73
N GLY A 43 16.20 10.13 -9.83
CA GLY A 43 17.15 9.18 -10.42
C GLY A 43 17.28 7.85 -9.68
N SER A 44 16.61 7.67 -8.53
CA SER A 44 16.59 6.39 -7.82
C SER A 44 15.47 5.47 -8.33
N GLN A 45 15.67 4.16 -8.15
CA GLN A 45 14.63 3.16 -8.37
C GLN A 45 13.38 3.41 -7.51
N PHE A 46 13.52 4.07 -6.35
CA PHE A 46 12.40 4.35 -5.46
C PHE A 46 11.40 5.32 -6.05
N LEU A 47 11.82 6.22 -6.94
CA LEU A 47 10.90 7.09 -7.68
C LEU A 47 9.99 6.28 -8.61
N VAL A 48 10.56 5.29 -9.31
CA VAL A 48 9.79 4.38 -10.18
C VAL A 48 8.86 3.50 -9.34
N MET A 49 9.34 2.96 -8.21
CA MET A 49 8.51 2.13 -7.32
C MET A 49 7.35 2.94 -6.71
N HIS A 50 7.58 4.19 -6.37
CA HIS A 50 6.54 5.13 -5.95
C HIS A 50 5.46 5.27 -7.01
N TYR A 51 5.85 5.55 -8.25
CA TYR A 51 4.90 5.65 -9.37
C TYR A 51 4.12 4.34 -9.58
N VAL A 52 4.81 3.20 -9.59
CA VAL A 52 4.19 1.89 -9.80
C VAL A 52 3.19 1.56 -8.71
N ALA A 53 3.51 1.81 -7.44
CA ALA A 53 2.62 1.51 -6.32
C ALA A 53 1.41 2.47 -6.27
N MET A 54 1.65 3.77 -6.43
CA MET A 54 0.58 4.78 -6.35
C MET A 54 -0.42 4.66 -7.50
N SER A 55 0.02 4.28 -8.69
CA SER A 55 -0.86 4.07 -9.86
C SER A 55 -1.83 2.89 -9.73
N ARG A 56 -1.73 2.07 -8.67
CA ARG A 56 -2.62 0.93 -8.42
C ARG A 56 -3.87 1.32 -7.64
N ALA A 57 -3.88 2.52 -7.06
CA ALA A 57 -5.01 3.05 -6.32
C ALA A 57 -6.03 3.67 -7.28
N ARG A 58 -7.27 3.19 -7.25
CA ARG A 58 -8.35 3.75 -8.07
C ARG A 58 -9.05 4.94 -7.39
N SER A 59 -9.18 4.91 -6.07
CA SER A 59 -9.93 5.92 -5.32
C SER A 59 -9.16 6.46 -4.11
N VAL A 60 -8.58 5.58 -3.29
CA VAL A 60 -7.89 5.95 -2.06
C VAL A 60 -6.44 5.49 -2.07
N LEU A 61 -5.53 6.42 -1.81
CA LEU A 61 -4.11 6.16 -1.62
C LEU A 61 -3.68 6.65 -0.24
N SER A 62 -3.06 5.77 0.53
CA SER A 62 -2.38 6.12 1.78
C SER A 62 -0.91 5.71 1.69
N LEU A 63 -0.02 6.63 2.05
CA LEU A 63 1.42 6.38 2.10
C LEU A 63 1.89 6.53 3.55
N ILE A 64 2.39 5.44 4.13
CA ILE A 64 2.92 5.41 5.49
C ILE A 64 4.45 5.33 5.38
N GLN A 65 5.11 6.44 5.71
CA GLN A 65 6.58 6.53 5.69
C GLN A 65 7.12 6.70 7.09
N ARG A 66 8.23 6.01 7.36
CA ARG A 66 9.02 6.27 8.55
C ARG A 66 9.78 7.58 8.33
N LYS A 67 9.67 8.52 9.27
CA LYS A 67 10.62 9.64 9.36
C LYS A 67 11.96 9.07 9.81
N THR A 68 12.97 9.21 8.96
CA THR A 68 14.38 9.00 9.33
C THR A 68 14.88 10.17 10.15
#